data_AF-A0A849P3B8-F1
#
_entry.id   AF-A0A849P3B8-F1
#
_cell.length_a   1.000
_cell.length_b   1.000
_cell.length_c   1.000
_cell.angle_alpha   90.00
_cell.angle_beta   90.00
_cell.angle_gamma   90.00
#
_symmetry.space_group_name_H-M   'P 1'
#
loop_
_entity.id
_entity.type
_entity.pdbx_description
1 polymer ?
#
loop_
_entity_poly.entity_id
_entity_poly.type
_entity_poly.pdbx_seq_one_letter_code
_entity_poly.pdbx_strand_id
1 'polypeptide(L)'
;MFKYRVGFPFWREFARMGATLSVIVEVLYDEEANVFVATSPNLHGLVVEAQDVKALLSEINSSIDELLYEELHCKVNAQTTFAGFSLA
;
A
#
# COMPACT_ATOMS: atom_id res chain seq x y z
N MET A 1 18.06 -4.15 -5.57
CA MET A 1 17.63 -3.88 -4.19
C MET A 1 16.67 -4.99 -3.79
N PHE A 2 17.01 -5.76 -2.75
CA PHE A 2 16.16 -6.85 -2.27
C PHE A 2 14.90 -6.24 -1.63
N LYS A 3 13.72 -6.72 -1.99
CA LYS A 3 12.44 -6.25 -1.44
C LYS A 3 11.69 -7.44 -0.85
N TYR A 4 11.19 -7.30 0.37
CA TYR A 4 10.39 -8.33 1.03
C TYR A 4 8.92 -7.97 0.99
N ARG A 5 8.06 -8.86 0.51
CA ARG A 5 6.64 -8.53 0.31
C ARG A 5 5.88 -8.59 1.64
N VAL A 6 5.09 -7.54 1.91
CA VAL A 6 4.16 -7.51 3.05
C VAL A 6 3.15 -8.66 2.90
N GLY A 7 2.86 -9.34 4.00
CA GLY A 7 2.02 -10.55 4.04
C GLY A 7 2.79 -11.87 4.03
N PHE A 8 4.09 -11.89 3.67
CA PHE A 8 4.91 -13.10 3.80
C PHE A 8 5.42 -13.32 5.24
N PRO A 9 5.68 -14.57 5.67
CA PRO A 9 6.15 -14.85 7.03
C PRO A 9 7.36 -13.98 7.45
N PHE A 10 7.36 -13.49 8.68
CA PHE A 10 8.45 -12.68 9.26
C PHE A 10 8.72 -11.32 8.57
N TRP A 11 7.85 -10.83 7.69
CA TRP A 11 8.05 -9.54 7.01
C TRP A 11 8.32 -8.38 7.97
N ARG A 12 7.70 -8.40 9.17
CA ARG A 12 7.87 -7.40 10.23
C ARG A 12 9.31 -7.35 10.76
N GLU A 13 9.92 -8.51 10.97
CA GLU A 13 11.29 -8.60 11.48
C GLU A 13 12.28 -8.10 10.42
N PHE A 14 12.08 -8.48 9.15
CA PHE A 14 12.88 -7.95 8.04
C PHE A 14 12.76 -6.43 7.92
N ALA A 15 11.55 -5.89 8.10
CA ALA A 15 11.31 -4.45 8.09
C ALA A 15 12.11 -3.74 9.21
N ARG A 16 12.08 -4.30 10.43
CA ARG A 16 12.82 -3.78 11.60
C ARG A 16 14.33 -3.84 11.41
N MET A 17 14.82 -4.81 10.64
CA MET A 17 16.24 -4.91 10.26
C MET A 17 16.65 -3.93 9.15
N GLY A 18 15.73 -3.08 8.68
CA GLY A 18 15.99 -2.06 7.66
C GLY A 18 15.80 -2.53 6.21
N ALA A 19 15.23 -3.73 6.00
CA ALA A 19 14.90 -4.19 4.66
C ALA A 19 13.79 -3.34 4.03
N THR A 20 13.85 -3.15 2.70
CA THR A 20 12.76 -2.50 1.97
C THR A 20 11.60 -3.46 1.80
N LEU A 21 10.41 -3.04 2.20
CA LEU A 21 9.17 -3.76 2.01
C LEU A 21 8.56 -3.47 0.64
N SER A 22 7.87 -4.46 0.08
CA SER A 22 7.03 -4.30 -1.11
C SER A 22 5.57 -4.48 -0.72
N VAL A 23 4.76 -3.44 -0.92
CA VAL A 23 3.31 -3.45 -0.67
C VAL A 23 2.60 -3.58 -2.00
N ILE A 24 1.67 -4.54 -2.10
CA ILE A 24 0.81 -4.66 -3.26
C ILE A 24 -0.42 -3.80 -3.06
N VAL A 25 -0.70 -2.93 -4.02
CA VAL A 25 -1.90 -2.11 -4.07
C VAL A 25 -2.70 -2.47 -5.31
N GLU A 26 -3.99 -2.67 -5.09
CA GLU A 26 -5.01 -2.91 -6.11
C GLU A 26 -5.82 -1.62 -6.24
N VAL A 27 -6.01 -1.16 -7.47
CA VAL A 27 -6.81 0.03 -7.76
C VAL A 27 -8.02 -0.38 -8.57
N LEU A 28 -9.19 0.02 -8.09
CA LEU A 28 -10.47 -0.14 -8.75
C LEU A 28 -11.05 1.24 -9.03
N TYR A 29 -11.79 1.37 -10.14
CA TYR A 29 -12.53 2.58 -10.45
C TYR A 29 -14.00 2.30 -10.20
N ASP A 30 -14.62 3.12 -9.36
CA ASP A 30 -16.05 3.07 -9.09
C ASP A 30 -16.76 4.03 -10.05
N GLU A 31 -17.48 3.48 -11.03
CA GLU A 31 -18.22 4.27 -12.01
C GLU A 31 -19.43 5.00 -11.42
N GLU A 32 -20.04 4.48 -10.34
CA GLU A 32 -21.21 5.09 -9.71
C GLU A 32 -20.82 6.34 -8.93
N ALA A 33 -19.70 6.27 -8.22
CA ALA A 33 -19.15 7.38 -7.44
C ALA A 33 -18.16 8.26 -8.23
N ASN A 34 -17.72 7.81 -9.41
CA ASN A 34 -16.70 8.46 -10.25
C ASN A 34 -15.39 8.73 -9.48
N VAL A 35 -14.90 7.73 -8.76
CA VAL A 35 -13.67 7.79 -7.95
C VAL A 35 -12.81 6.55 -8.14
N PHE A 36 -11.50 6.70 -7.99
CA PHE A 36 -10.58 5.59 -7.84
C PHE A 36 -10.51 5.19 -6.37
N VAL A 37 -10.54 3.89 -6.12
CA VAL A 37 -10.38 3.31 -4.78
C VAL A 37 -9.17 2.38 -4.81
N ALA A 38 -8.30 2.51 -3.81
CA ALA A 38 -7.09 1.72 -3.66
C ALA A 38 -7.16 0.90 -2.39
N THR A 39 -6.91 -0.40 -2.52
CA THR A 39 -6.92 -1.36 -1.42
C THR A 39 -5.68 -2.24 -1.45
N SER A 40 -5.36 -2.90 -0.33
CA SER A 40 -4.32 -3.92 -0.31
C SER A 40 -4.82 -5.23 0.32
N PRO A 41 -4.60 -6.38 -0.33
CA PRO A 41 -4.91 -7.67 0.29
C PRO A 41 -3.94 -8.05 1.41
N ASN A 42 -2.77 -7.39 1.52
CA ASN A 42 -1.72 -7.77 2.45
C ASN A 42 -1.37 -6.71 3.49
N LEU A 43 -1.82 -5.46 3.31
CA LEU A 43 -1.71 -4.38 4.30
C LEU A 43 -3.11 -4.06 4.81
N HIS A 44 -3.41 -4.49 6.03
CA HIS A 44 -4.74 -4.31 6.60
C HIS A 44 -4.98 -2.81 6.88
N GLY A 45 -6.20 -2.35 6.61
CA GLY A 45 -6.58 -0.94 6.81
C GLY A 45 -6.25 0.00 5.65
N LEU A 46 -5.55 -0.46 4.60
CA LEU A 46 -5.33 0.37 3.41
C LEU A 46 -6.62 0.45 2.58
N VAL A 47 -7.32 1.58 2.71
CA VAL A 47 -8.43 1.99 1.85
C VAL A 47 -8.27 3.48 1.58
N VAL A 48 -8.05 3.86 0.32
CA VAL A 48 -7.86 5.24 -0.10
C VAL A 48 -8.73 5.51 -1.31
N GLU A 49 -9.46 6.62 -1.31
CA GLU A 49 -10.29 7.04 -2.44
C GLU A 49 -9.89 8.42 -2.94
N ALA A 50 -9.90 8.62 -4.26
CA ALA A 50 -9.64 9.93 -4.86
C ALA A 50 -10.25 10.04 -6.26
N GLN A 51 -10.60 11.26 -6.66
CA GLN A 51 -11.14 11.56 -7.99
C GLN A 51 -10.07 11.55 -9.10
N ASP A 52 -8.79 11.66 -8.73
CA ASP A 52 -7.67 11.75 -9.67
C ASP A 52 -6.57 10.76 -9.29
N VAL A 53 -5.96 10.12 -10.29
CA VAL A 53 -4.89 9.12 -10.08
C VAL A 53 -3.69 9.72 -9.35
N LYS A 54 -3.32 10.97 -9.62
CA LYS A 54 -2.19 11.61 -8.94
C LYS A 54 -2.49 11.85 -7.46
N ALA A 55 -3.71 12.31 -7.14
CA ALA A 55 -4.14 12.46 -5.77
C ALA A 55 -4.15 11.10 -5.06
N LEU A 56 -4.72 10.07 -5.71
CA LEU A 56 -4.74 8.70 -5.22
C LEU A 56 -3.33 8.20 -4.87
N LEU A 57 -2.37 8.37 -5.78
CA LEU A 57 -0.99 7.93 -5.58
C LEU A 57 -0.32 8.63 -4.39
N SER A 58 -0.58 9.93 -4.21
CA SER A 58 -0.04 10.67 -3.07
C SER A 58 -0.59 10.14 -1.75
N GLU A 59 -1.91 9.97 -1.68
CA GLU A 59 -2.61 9.48 -0.49
C GLU A 59 -2.21 8.03 -0.16
N ILE A 60 -2.13 7.14 -1.17
CA ILE A 60 -1.65 5.76 -0.99
C ILE A 60 -0.28 5.73 -0.30
N ASN A 61 0.67 6.57 -0.73
CA ASN A 61 2.01 6.55 -0.14
C ASN A 61 1.99 7.03 1.32
N SER A 62 1.25 8.11 1.62
CA SER A 62 1.07 8.60 2.99
C SER A 62 0.42 7.53 3.88
N SER A 63 -0.68 6.92 3.43
CA SER A 63 -1.40 5.90 4.19
C SER A 63 -0.56 4.63 4.40
N ILE A 64 0.23 4.21 3.42
CA ILE A 64 1.15 3.06 3.58
C ILE A 64 2.19 3.34 4.67
N ASP A 65 2.77 4.55 4.68
CA ASP A 65 3.77 4.92 5.68
C ASP A 65 3.18 4.95 7.09
N GLU A 66 1.96 5.48 7.25
CA GLU A 66 1.24 5.52 8.53
C GLU A 66 0.87 4.10 9.01
N LEU A 67 0.25 3.29 8.16
CA LEU A 67 -0.17 1.92 8.51
C LEU A 67 1.02 1.03 8.88
N LEU A 68 2.13 1.13 8.14
CA LEU A 68 3.34 0.39 8.47
C LEU A 68 3.97 0.87 9.78
N TYR A 69 3.92 2.18 10.05
CA TYR A 69 4.37 2.71 11.33
C TYR A 69 3.49 2.22 12.49
N GLU A 70 2.18 2.16 12.32
CA GLU A 70 1.25 1.64 13.33
C GLU A 70 1.47 0.14 13.60
N GLU A 71 1.65 -0.68 12.56
CA GLU A 71 1.91 -2.11 12.73
C GLU A 71 3.27 -2.43 13.38
N LEU A 72 4.29 -1.61 13.10
CA LEU A 72 5.68 -1.93 13.47
C LEU A 72 6.22 -1.08 14.62
N HIS A 73 5.59 0.05 14.92
CA HIS A 73 6.05 1.10 15.83
C HIS A 73 7.44 1.66 15.48
N CYS A 74 7.84 1.59 14.21
CA CYS A 74 9.08 2.14 13.71
C CYS A 74 8.97 2.59 12.25
N LYS A 75 9.86 3.50 11.82
CA LYS A 75 9.95 3.89 10.42
C LYS A 75 10.64 2.78 9.62
N VAL A 76 10.01 2.39 8.52
CA VAL A 76 10.53 1.36 7.61
C VAL A 76 10.53 1.87 6.19
N ASN A 77 11.37 1.27 5.34
CA ASN A 77 11.38 1.60 3.91
C ASN A 77 10.29 0.79 3.22
N ALA A 78 9.29 1.45 2.65
CA ALA A 78 8.25 0.80 1.88
C ALA A 78 8.34 1.19 0.40
N GLN A 79 7.96 0.26 -0.47
CA GLN A 79 7.78 0.55 -1.88
C GLN A 79 6.48 -0.05 -2.39
N THR A 80 5.67 0.82 -2.96
CA THR A 80 4.36 0.48 -3.52
C THR A 80 4.52 -0.20 -4.87
N THR A 81 3.83 -1.31 -5.07
CA THR A 81 3.74 -2.05 -6.32
C THR A 81 2.28 -2.18 -6.71
N PHE A 82 1.88 -1.57 -7.83
CA PHE A 82 0.52 -1.63 -8.34
C PHE A 82 0.31 -2.95 -9.07
N ALA A 83 -0.60 -3.79 -8.57
CA ALA A 83 -0.85 -5.12 -9.14
C ALA A 83 -1.72 -5.08 -10.40
N GLY A 84 -2.45 -3.99 -10.64
CA GLY A 84 -3.28 -3.80 -11.82
C GLY A 84 -4.41 -2.81 -11.57
N PHE A 85 -4.96 -2.29 -12.67
CA PHE A 85 -6.18 -1.48 -12.66
C PHE A 85 -7.34 -2.40 -13.01
N SER A 86 -8.26 -2.62 -12.07
CA SER A 86 -9.50 -3.34 -12.36
C SER A 86 -10.57 -2.33 -12.74
N LEU A 87 -10.87 -2.25 -14.04
CA LEU A 87 -12.09 -1.59 -14.54
C LEU A 87 -13.20 -2.61 -14.36
N ALA A 88 -13.92 -2.53 -13.25
CA ALA A 88 -15.08 -3.37 -12.96
C ALA A 88 -16.34 -2.73 -13.54
#